data_AF-A0A832CY01-F1
#
_entry.id   AF-A0A832CY01-F1
#
_cell.length_a   1.000
_cell.length_b   1.000
_cell.length_c   1.000
_cell.angle_alpha   90.00
_cell.angle_beta   90.00
_cell.angle_gamma   90.00
#
_symmetry.space_group_name_H-M   'P 1'
#
loop_
_entity.id
_entity.type
_entity.pdbx_description
1 polymer ?
#
loop_
_entity_poly.entity_id
_entity_poly.type
_entity_poly.pdbx_seq_one_letter_code
_entity_poly.pdbx_strand_id
1 'polypeptide(L)'
;MICLDRITMFRGVAVKVVISTLLDEVCEKIKLASVIRFDNIKELIKTLGGCILESEYPLKIVSKDKNLEVVVEPGSFLTKIYWDDVAKKIKNVLCESS
;
A
#
# COMPACT_ATOMS: atom_id res chain seq x y z
N MET A 1 -8.50 -11.59 -2.64
CA MET A 1 -8.02 -11.72 -4.03
C MET A 1 -6.90 -10.72 -4.26
N ILE A 2 -5.79 -11.11 -4.92
CA ILE A 2 -4.70 -10.19 -5.27
C ILE A 2 -5.11 -9.40 -6.53
N CYS A 3 -5.01 -8.08 -6.46
CA CYS A 3 -5.38 -7.16 -7.53
C CYS A 3 -4.16 -6.52 -8.19
N LEU A 4 -3.10 -6.33 -7.40
CA LEU A 4 -1.84 -5.81 -7.86
C LEU A 4 -0.70 -6.53 -7.14
N ASP A 5 0.31 -6.95 -7.89
CA ASP A 5 1.63 -7.30 -7.38
C ASP A 5 2.66 -6.66 -8.33
N ARG A 6 3.36 -5.62 -7.84
CA ARG A 6 4.34 -4.91 -8.67
C ARG A 6 5.46 -4.27 -7.85
N ILE A 7 6.65 -4.23 -8.43
CA ILE A 7 7.75 -3.40 -7.94
C ILE A 7 7.61 -1.99 -8.53
N THR A 8 7.68 -0.97 -7.67
CA THR A 8 7.62 0.44 -8.05
C THR A 8 8.73 1.24 -7.35
N MET A 9 9.00 2.45 -7.85
CA MET A 9 9.97 3.36 -7.26
C MET A 9 9.26 4.35 -6.34
N PHE A 10 9.56 4.31 -5.05
CA PHE A 10 9.13 5.31 -4.08
C PHE A 10 10.32 6.16 -3.63
N ARG A 11 10.31 7.45 -3.99
CA ARG A 11 11.38 8.40 -3.65
C ARG A 11 12.80 7.89 -3.99
N GLY A 12 12.96 7.24 -5.14
CA GLY A 12 14.25 6.71 -5.60
C GLY A 12 14.59 5.31 -5.07
N VAL A 13 13.70 4.68 -4.31
CA VAL A 13 13.91 3.36 -3.71
C VAL A 13 12.90 2.36 -4.26
N ALA A 14 13.37 1.17 -4.64
CA ALA A 14 12.51 0.11 -5.17
C ALA A 14 11.73 -0.57 -4.04
N VAL A 15 10.41 -0.54 -4.10
CA VAL A 15 9.51 -1.21 -3.15
C VAL A 15 8.58 -2.15 -3.90
N LYS A 16 8.34 -3.33 -3.33
CA LYS A 16 7.31 -4.24 -3.80
C LYS A 16 5.98 -3.83 -3.16
N VAL A 17 4.95 -3.60 -3.95
CA VAL A 17 3.61 -3.26 -3.48
C VAL A 17 2.67 -4.36 -3.92
N VAL A 18 1.98 -4.96 -2.95
CA VAL A 18 0.94 -5.96 -3.17
C VAL A 18 -0.36 -5.39 -2.61
N ILE A 19 -1.41 -5.36 -3.44
CA ILE A 19 -2.74 -4.92 -3.03
C ILE A 19 -3.70 -6.09 -3.20
N SER A 20 -4.38 -6.42 -2.11
CA SER A 20 -5.38 -7.48 -2.02
C SER A 20 -6.69 -6.91 -1.53
N THR A 21 -7.81 -7.37 -2.06
CA THR A 21 -9.14 -6.98 -1.58
C THR A 21 -10.12 -8.15 -1.59
N LEU A 22 -11.17 -8.04 -0.80
CA LEU A 22 -12.33 -8.93 -0.80
C LEU A 22 -13.47 -8.41 -1.70
N LEU A 23 -13.37 -7.18 -2.20
CA LEU A 23 -14.39 -6.53 -3.03
C LEU A 23 -13.98 -6.50 -4.50
N ASP A 24 -14.69 -7.24 -5.35
CA ASP A 24 -14.39 -7.32 -6.79
C ASP A 24 -14.38 -5.94 -7.47
N GLU A 25 -15.32 -5.07 -7.10
CA GLU A 25 -15.41 -3.69 -7.62
C GLU A 25 -14.17 -2.84 -7.30
N VAL A 26 -13.54 -3.05 -6.14
CA VAL A 26 -12.31 -2.35 -5.75
C VAL A 26 -11.15 -2.90 -6.56
N CYS A 27 -11.12 -4.22 -6.77
CA CYS A 27 -10.09 -4.88 -7.57
C CYS A 27 -10.07 -4.38 -9.01
N GLU A 28 -11.24 -4.26 -9.63
CA GLU A 28 -11.37 -3.75 -10.99
C GLU A 28 -10.93 -2.28 -11.09
N LYS A 29 -11.30 -1.42 -10.13
CA LYS A 29 -10.80 -0.03 -10.07
C LYS A 29 -9.28 0.05 -9.99
N ILE A 30 -8.66 -0.83 -9.19
CA ILE A 30 -7.20 -0.93 -9.07
C ILE A 30 -6.57 -1.36 -10.40
N LYS A 31 -7.12 -2.38 -11.08
CA LYS A 31 -6.60 -2.86 -12.37
C LYS A 31 -6.74 -1.84 -13.50
N LEU A 32 -7.84 -1.08 -13.51
CA LEU A 32 -8.10 -0.04 -14.52
C LEU A 32 -7.19 1.17 -14.34
N ALA A 33 -6.66 1.40 -13.13
CA ALA A 33 -5.65 2.42 -12.90
C ALA A 33 -4.33 2.02 -13.57
N SER A 34 -4.12 2.48 -14.80
CA SER A 34 -2.89 2.29 -15.60
C SER A 34 -1.61 2.73 -14.85
N VAL A 35 -1.74 3.66 -13.91
CA VAL A 35 -0.69 4.07 -12.97
C VAL A 35 -1.25 4.08 -11.55
N ILE A 36 -0.82 3.12 -10.74
CA ILE A 36 -1.12 3.12 -9.30
C ILE A 36 -0.11 4.01 -8.60
N ARG A 37 -0.62 5.13 -8.09
CA ARG A 37 0.09 6.03 -7.18
C ARG A 37 -0.38 5.77 -5.75
N PHE A 38 0.49 6.00 -4.77
CA PHE A 38 0.13 5.88 -3.36
C PHE A 38 -1.04 6.79 -2.97
N ASP A 39 -1.24 7.91 -3.67
CA ASP A 39 -2.40 8.79 -3.47
C ASP A 39 -3.73 8.10 -3.83
N ASN A 40 -3.79 7.33 -4.92
CA ASN A 40 -4.98 6.57 -5.30
C ASN A 40 -5.30 5.48 -4.26
N ILE A 41 -4.24 4.82 -3.73
CA ILE A 41 -4.39 3.82 -2.67
C ILE A 41 -4.90 4.47 -1.39
N LYS A 42 -4.41 5.67 -1.04
CA LYS A 42 -4.87 6.45 0.10
C LYS A 42 -6.37 6.76 0.00
N GLU A 43 -6.85 7.18 -1.17
CA GLU A 43 -8.27 7.46 -1.38
C GLU A 43 -9.13 6.20 -1.17
N LEU A 44 -8.71 5.04 -1.71
CA LEU A 44 -9.41 3.78 -1.49
C LEU A 44 -9.48 3.43 0.01
N ILE A 45 -8.35 3.50 0.72
CA ILE A 45 -8.30 3.25 2.17
C ILE A 45 -9.25 4.19 2.93
N LYS A 46 -9.31 5.47 2.55
CA LYS A 46 -10.24 6.44 3.16
C LYS A 46 -11.70 6.08 2.92
N THR A 47 -12.06 5.67 1.69
CA THR A 47 -13.44 5.25 1.39
C THR A 47 -13.88 4.01 2.16
N LEU A 48 -12.93 3.15 2.54
CA LEU A 48 -13.14 1.92 3.30
C LEU A 48 -13.03 2.10 4.83
N GLY A 49 -13.23 3.33 5.30
CA GLY A 49 -13.32 3.65 6.72
C GLY A 49 -11.99 3.96 7.41
N GLY A 50 -10.89 4.12 6.65
CA GLY A 50 -9.58 4.51 7.15
C GLY A 50 -8.57 3.37 7.21
N CYS A 51 -7.42 3.66 7.82
CA CYS A 51 -6.24 2.79 7.84
C CYS A 51 -6.03 2.13 9.22
N ILE A 52 -5.67 0.85 9.21
CA ILE A 52 -5.13 0.10 10.35
C ILE A 52 -3.75 -0.42 9.95
N LEU A 53 -2.75 -0.15 10.79
CA LEU A 53 -1.41 -0.70 10.61
C LEU A 53 -1.32 -2.05 11.34
N GLU A 54 -1.01 -3.13 10.62
CA GLU A 54 -0.82 -4.47 11.20
C GLU A 54 0.65 -4.83 11.41
N SER A 55 1.54 -4.37 10.53
CA SER A 55 2.99 -4.62 10.63
C SER A 55 3.77 -3.47 10.00
N GLU A 56 4.97 -3.20 10.52
CA GLU A 56 5.91 -2.27 9.90
C GLU A 56 7.00 -3.00 9.08
N TYR A 57 7.19 -4.32 9.24
CA TYR A 57 8.18 -5.10 8.47
C TYR A 57 7.65 -6.50 8.08
N PRO A 58 7.22 -6.73 6.83
CA PRO A 58 6.89 -5.71 5.82
C PRO A 58 5.77 -4.79 6.27
N LEU A 59 5.64 -3.62 5.64
CA LEU A 59 4.63 -2.62 5.98
C LEU A 59 3.28 -3.15 5.51
N LYS A 60 2.43 -3.53 6.46
CA LYS A 60 1.11 -4.09 6.20
C LYS A 60 0.04 -3.15 6.73
N ILE A 61 -0.76 -2.63 5.81
CA ILE A 61 -1.88 -1.74 6.08
C ILE A 61 -3.17 -2.40 5.63
N VAL A 62 -4.18 -2.38 6.48
CA VAL A 62 -5.51 -2.92 6.20
C VAL A 62 -6.55 -1.81 6.37
N SER A 63 -7.59 -1.80 5.56
CA SER A 63 -8.72 -0.89 5.75
C SER A 63 -9.50 -1.23 7.03
N LYS A 64 -10.20 -0.25 7.60
CA LYS A 64 -10.95 -0.45 8.85
C LYS A 64 -12.06 -1.50 8.73
N ASP A 65 -12.67 -1.61 7.56
CA ASP A 65 -13.67 -2.63 7.22
C ASP A 65 -13.06 -4.00 6.86
N LYS A 66 -11.72 -4.13 6.87
CA LYS A 66 -10.94 -5.33 6.53
C LYS A 66 -11.11 -5.83 5.09
N ASN A 67 -11.65 -5.00 4.20
CA ASN A 67 -11.88 -5.38 2.82
C ASN A 67 -10.70 -5.10 1.88
N LEU A 68 -9.72 -4.28 2.29
CA LEU A 68 -8.54 -3.93 1.51
C LEU A 68 -7.29 -4.14 2.36
N GLU A 69 -6.29 -4.78 1.78
CA GLU A 69 -4.98 -5.03 2.36
C GLU A 69 -3.91 -4.53 1.39
N VAL A 70 -2.97 -3.76 1.91
CA VAL A 70 -1.83 -3.19 1.19
C VAL A 70 -0.58 -3.64 1.92
N VAL A 71 0.21 -4.48 1.26
CA VAL A 71 1.51 -4.93 1.75
C VAL A 71 2.59 -4.24 0.94
N VAL A 72 3.52 -3.59 1.62
CA VAL A 72 4.69 -2.97 1.01
C VAL A 72 5.94 -3.60 1.60
N GLU A 73 6.82 -4.07 0.73
CA GLU A 73 8.05 -4.77 1.11
C GLU A 73 9.27 -4.10 0.46
N PRO A 74 10.47 -4.28 1.04
CA PRO A 74 11.71 -3.87 0.39
C PRO A 74 11.87 -4.57 -0.96
N GLY A 75 11.95 -3.81 -2.05
CA GLY A 75 12.17 -4.35 -3.40
C GLY A 75 13.65 -4.61 -3.72
N SER A 76 14.56 -4.20 -2.83
CA SER A 76 16.01 -4.40 -2.96
C SER A 76 16.70 -4.43 -1.60
N PHE A 77 17.97 -4.87 -1.59
CA PHE A 77 18.79 -4.89 -0.38
C PHE A 77 19.01 -3.49 0.22
N LEU A 78 19.26 -2.48 -0.62
CA LEU A 78 19.41 -1.09 -0.17
C LEU A 78 18.16 -0.58 0.56
N THR A 79 16.99 -0.96 0.08
CA THR A 79 15.71 -0.60 0.69
C THR A 79 15.55 -1.18 2.10
N LYS A 80 16.16 -2.34 2.40
CA LYS A 80 16.12 -2.93 3.74
C LYS A 80 16.87 -2.08 4.77
N ILE A 81 17.96 -1.44 4.36
CA ILE A 81 18.80 -0.61 5.24
C ILE A 81 18.04 0.63 5.70
N TYR A 82 17.28 1.24 4.79
CA TYR A 82 16.50 2.46 5.04
C TYR A 82 15.02 2.17 5.31
N TRP A 83 14.69 0.93 5.65
CA TRP A 83 13.31 0.48 5.63
C TRP A 83 12.44 1.25 6.62
N ASP A 84 12.91 1.47 7.85
CA ASP A 84 12.12 2.16 8.87
C ASP A 84 11.69 3.56 8.42
N ASP A 85 12.60 4.30 7.78
CA ASP A 85 12.32 5.63 7.21
C ASP A 85 11.37 5.56 6.01
N VAL A 86 11.52 4.55 5.15
CA VAL A 86 10.67 4.33 3.98
C VAL A 86 9.26 3.93 4.42
N ALA A 87 9.15 2.94 5.29
CA ALA A 87 7.90 2.44 5.85
C ALA A 87 7.15 3.56 6.57
N LYS A 88 7.84 4.37 7.38
CA LYS A 88 7.24 5.53 8.05
C LYS A 88 6.70 6.55 7.05
N LYS A 89 7.43 6.87 5.98
CA LYS A 89 6.95 7.79 4.93
C LYS A 89 5.75 7.24 4.16
N ILE A 90 5.76 5.95 3.84
CA ILE A 90 4.64 5.31 3.12
C ILE A 90 3.41 5.21 4.01
N LYS A 91 3.59 4.79 5.27
CA LYS A 91 2.57 4.83 6.32
C LYS A 91 1.96 6.22 6.42
N ASN A 92 2.79 7.25 6.46
CA ASN A 92 2.30 8.63 6.50
C ASN A 92 1.51 8.97 5.24
N VAL A 93 1.98 8.66 4.03
CA VAL A 93 1.19 8.94 2.82
C VAL A 93 -0.17 8.25 2.84
N LEU A 94 -0.20 6.96 3.19
CA LEU A 94 -1.41 6.13 3.16
C LEU A 94 -2.35 6.38 4.34
N CYS A 95 -1.82 6.75 5.50
CA CYS A 95 -2.54 6.81 6.76
C CYS A 95 -2.46 8.18 7.46
N GLU A 96 -1.81 9.20 6.88
CA GLU A 96 -1.89 10.57 7.42
C GLU A 96 -3.32 11.10 7.34
N SER A 97 -3.87 11.10 8.55
CA SER A 97 -4.83 12.00 9.18
C SER A 97 -6.12 12.25 8.40
N SER A 98 -7.13 11.48 8.83
CA SER A 98 -8.42 12.02 9.27
C SER A 98 -8.35 13.44 9.85
#